data_AF-A0A1H0Y1D3-F1
#
_entry.id   AF-A0A1H0Y1D3-F1
#
_cell.length_a   1.000
_cell.length_b   1.000
_cell.length_c   1.000
_cell.angle_alpha   90.00
_cell.angle_beta   90.00
_cell.angle_gamma   90.00
#
_symmetry.space_group_name_H-M   'P 1'
#
loop_
_entity.id
_entity.type
_entity.pdbx_description
1 polymer ?
#
loop_
_entity_poly.entity_id
_entity_poly.type
_entity_poly.pdbx_seq_one_letter_code
_entity_poly.pdbx_strand_id
1 'polypeptide(L)'
;MKEFKEIIDGIAHSLNMTVDSLVKAYPHLRTEYSWYYACTTVQIVFGALLFLGLCGTISTFIHWVYNLNDYHCTEKQIDNSLTIFTMVMMTTLVIFAIFLISCFVKGFTSPDVMIINKVIGTISCRE
;
A
#
# COMPACT_ATOMS: atom_id res chain seq x y z
N MET A 1 14.21 -6.02 -18.20
CA MET A 1 13.74 -6.20 -19.59
C MET A 1 13.79 -7.65 -20.09
N LYS A 2 14.68 -8.54 -19.62
CA LYS A 2 14.66 -9.97 -20.00
C LYS A 2 13.49 -10.74 -19.37
N GLU A 3 13.20 -10.53 -18.09
CA GLU A 3 12.08 -11.19 -17.38
C GLU A 3 10.70 -10.82 -17.93
N PHE A 4 10.53 -9.61 -18.46
CA PHE A 4 9.27 -9.16 -19.07
C PHE A 4 8.97 -9.88 -20.40
N LYS A 5 10.01 -10.38 -21.08
CA LYS A 5 9.86 -11.09 -22.36
C LYS A 5 9.42 -12.53 -22.14
N GLU A 6 9.92 -13.19 -21.09
CA GLU A 6 9.49 -14.54 -20.70
C GLU A 6 8.05 -14.56 -20.19
N ILE A 7 7.64 -13.55 -19.42
CA ILE A 7 6.24 -13.41 -18.99
C ILE A 7 5.32 -13.25 -20.20
N ILE A 8 5.75 -12.53 -21.24
CA ILE A 8 4.92 -12.28 -22.42
C ILE A 8 4.88 -13.45 -23.40
N ASP A 9 5.98 -14.18 -23.57
CA ASP A 9 5.97 -15.44 -24.33
C ASP A 9 5.11 -16.51 -23.60
N GLY A 10 5.12 -16.54 -22.27
CA GLY A 10 4.24 -17.41 -21.47
C GLY A 10 2.76 -17.03 -21.55
N ILE A 11 2.44 -15.73 -21.58
CA ILE A 11 1.07 -15.20 -21.73
C ILE A 11 0.55 -15.46 -23.15
N ALA A 12 1.37 -15.26 -24.19
CA ALA A 12 1.00 -15.53 -25.57
C ALA A 12 0.69 -17.02 -25.82
N HIS A 13 1.50 -17.91 -25.23
CA HIS A 13 1.32 -19.35 -25.37
C HIS A 13 0.13 -19.89 -24.54
N SER A 14 -0.22 -19.26 -23.42
CA SER A 14 -1.33 -19.69 -22.55
C SER A 14 -2.70 -19.13 -22.94
N LEU A 15 -2.77 -17.99 -23.63
CA LEU A 15 -4.03 -17.36 -24.02
C LEU A 15 -4.58 -17.79 -25.39
N ASN A 16 -3.84 -18.60 -26.16
CA ASN A 16 -4.24 -19.03 -27.51
C ASN A 16 -4.69 -17.85 -28.42
N MET A 17 -4.06 -16.69 -28.24
CA MET A 17 -4.35 -15.46 -28.97
C MET A 17 -3.35 -15.27 -30.12
N THR A 18 -3.82 -14.72 -31.24
CA THR A 18 -2.95 -14.37 -32.36
C THR A 18 -1.98 -13.25 -31.99
N VAL A 19 -0.78 -13.27 -32.57
CA VAL A 19 0.29 -12.26 -32.35
C VAL A 19 -0.22 -10.82 -32.50
N ASP A 20 -1.14 -10.60 -33.43
CA ASP A 20 -1.75 -9.29 -33.70
C ASP A 20 -2.66 -8.79 -32.55
N SER A 21 -3.33 -9.71 -31.86
CA SER A 21 -4.14 -9.43 -30.68
C SER A 21 -3.28 -9.19 -29.45
N LEU A 22 -2.16 -9.90 -29.33
CA LEU A 22 -1.14 -9.67 -28.29
C LEU A 22 -0.48 -8.29 -28.44
N VAL A 23 -0.12 -7.90 -29.67
CA VAL A 23 0.48 -6.58 -29.96
C VAL A 23 -0.50 -5.44 -29.65
N LYS A 24 -1.81 -5.62 -29.85
CA LYS A 24 -2.85 -4.65 -29.48
C LYS A 24 -3.13 -4.61 -27.97
N ALA A 25 -3.05 -5.74 -27.27
CA ALA A 25 -3.25 -5.80 -25.82
C ALA A 25 -2.01 -5.31 -25.04
N TYR A 26 -0.82 -5.40 -25.62
CA TYR A 26 0.47 -5.07 -24.99
C TYR A 26 0.55 -3.67 -24.37
N PRO A 27 0.09 -2.57 -25.03
CA PRO A 27 0.15 -1.24 -24.44
C PRO A 27 -0.78 -1.09 -23.23
N HIS A 28 -1.93 -1.75 -23.27
CA HIS A 28 -2.90 -1.77 -22.17
C HIS A 28 -2.33 -2.52 -20.96
N LEU A 29 -1.84 -3.75 -21.18
CA LEU A 29 -1.16 -4.57 -20.17
C LEU A 29 0.05 -3.87 -19.55
N ARG A 30 0.86 -3.17 -20.37
CA ARG A 30 2.01 -2.39 -19.88
C ARG A 30 1.56 -1.22 -18.99
N THR A 31 0.49 -0.54 -19.37
CA THR A 31 -0.06 0.59 -18.60
C THR A 31 -0.63 0.12 -17.26
N GLU A 32 -1.40 -0.97 -17.27
CA GLU A 32 -1.91 -1.58 -16.03
C GLU A 32 -0.79 -2.07 -15.12
N TYR A 33 0.24 -2.72 -15.67
CA TYR A 33 1.39 -3.18 -14.89
C TYR A 33 2.15 -2.01 -14.25
N SER A 34 2.27 -0.88 -14.96
CA SER A 34 2.87 0.34 -14.42
C SER A 34 2.06 0.90 -13.24
N TRP A 35 0.73 0.94 -13.36
CA TRP A 35 -0.16 1.36 -12.27
C TRP A 35 -0.10 0.41 -11.09
N TYR A 36 -0.08 -0.90 -11.35
CA TYR A 36 0.06 -1.93 -10.33
C TYR A 36 1.36 -1.75 -9.53
N TYR A 37 2.49 -1.55 -10.22
CA TYR A 37 3.79 -1.35 -9.59
C TYR A 37 3.80 -0.06 -8.76
N ALA A 38 3.37 1.07 -9.35
CA ALA A 38 3.33 2.35 -8.66
C ALA A 38 2.46 2.29 -7.38
N CYS A 39 1.26 1.72 -7.47
CA CYS A 39 0.38 1.58 -6.31
C CYS A 39 0.96 0.61 -5.27
N THR A 40 1.64 -0.45 -5.69
CA THR A 40 2.29 -1.40 -4.77
C THR A 40 3.44 -0.74 -4.01
N THR A 41 4.28 0.04 -4.68
CA THR A 41 5.35 0.82 -4.03
C THR A 41 4.78 1.83 -3.04
N VAL A 42 3.73 2.55 -3.42
CA VAL A 42 3.02 3.48 -2.52
C VAL A 42 2.49 2.72 -1.31
N GLN A 43 1.83 1.57 -1.49
CA GLN A 43 1.34 0.76 -0.37
C GLN A 43 2.45 0.32 0.58
N ILE A 44 3.60 -0.12 0.08
CA ILE A 44 4.73 -0.54 0.93
C ILE A 44 5.27 0.64 1.74
N VAL A 45 5.52 1.77 1.08
CA VAL A 45 6.06 2.98 1.74
C VAL A 45 5.07 3.53 2.76
N PHE A 46 3.82 3.75 2.37
CA PHE A 46 2.80 4.28 3.27
C PHE A 46 2.40 3.26 4.34
N GLY A 47 2.50 1.96 4.07
CA GLY A 47 2.31 0.91 5.06
C GLY A 47 3.39 0.94 6.14
N ALA A 48 4.66 1.10 5.77
CA ALA A 48 5.75 1.28 6.72
C ALA A 48 5.60 2.57 7.55
N LEU A 49 5.24 3.69 6.89
CA LEU A 49 4.96 4.95 7.57
C LEU A 49 3.77 4.86 8.52
N LEU A 50 2.71 4.13 8.14
CA LEU A 50 1.56 3.88 8.99
C LEU A 50 1.95 3.11 10.25
N PHE A 51 2.78 2.07 10.10
CA PHE A 51 3.26 1.31 11.24
C PHE A 51 4.04 2.21 12.23
N LEU A 52 4.96 3.04 11.72
CA LEU A 52 5.69 4.01 12.54
C LEU A 52 4.76 5.05 13.19
N GLY A 53 3.75 5.54 12.45
CA GLY A 53 2.75 6.47 12.95
C GLY A 53 1.90 5.87 14.07
N LEU A 54 1.52 4.60 13.96
CA LEU A 54 0.82 3.87 15.02
C LEU A 54 1.69 3.72 16.28
N CYS A 55 2.96 3.34 16.13
CA CYS A 55 3.90 3.30 17.26
C CYS A 55 4.02 4.68 17.93
N GLY A 56 4.18 5.75 17.14
CA GLY A 56 4.24 7.12 17.66
C GLY A 56 2.96 7.56 18.36
N THR A 57 1.80 7.19 17.83
CA THR A 57 0.48 7.48 18.44
C THR A 57 0.35 6.77 19.79
N ILE A 58 0.75 5.50 19.87
CA ILE A 58 0.73 4.72 21.12
C ILE A 58 1.70 5.35 22.14
N SER A 59 2.93 5.67 21.75
CA SER A 59 3.93 6.27 22.64
C SER A 59 3.48 7.63 23.19
N THR A 60 2.92 8.49 22.34
CA THR A 60 2.42 9.82 22.75
C THR A 60 1.17 9.70 23.61
N PHE A 61 0.30 8.73 23.36
CA PHE A 61 -0.83 8.42 24.24
C PHE A 61 -0.38 7.97 25.63
N ILE A 62 0.56 7.02 25.72
CA ILE A 62 1.13 6.56 27.00
C ILE A 62 1.76 7.75 27.74
N HIS A 63 2.50 8.61 27.04
CA HIS A 63 3.12 9.79 27.64
C HIS A 63 2.09 10.79 28.19
N TRP A 64 1.00 11.03 27.45
CA TRP A 64 -0.09 11.88 27.93
C TRP A 64 -0.78 11.29 29.16
N VAL A 65 -1.11 9.99 29.15
CA VAL A 65 -1.70 9.28 30.30
C VAL A 65 -0.76 9.29 31.51
N TYR A 66 0.54 9.18 31.30
CA TYR A 66 1.52 9.29 32.37
C TYR A 66 1.51 10.69 33.01
N ASN A 67 1.56 11.75 32.19
CA ASN A 67 1.53 13.14 32.69
C ASN A 67 0.20 13.48 33.38
N LEU A 68 -0.92 12.88 32.97
CA LEU A 68 -2.22 13.04 33.63
C LEU A 68 -2.25 12.44 35.04
N ASN A 69 -1.52 11.33 35.26
CA ASN A 69 -1.51 10.61 36.54
C ASN A 69 -0.37 11.08 37.47
N ASP A 70 0.54 11.91 36.97
CA ASP A 70 1.63 12.47 37.76
C ASP A 70 1.16 13.76 38.47
N TYR A 71 1.06 13.69 39.80
CA TYR A 71 0.69 14.83 40.65
C TYR A 71 1.73 15.97 40.63
N HIS A 72 2.94 15.72 40.11
CA HIS A 72 3.97 16.74 39.93
C HIS A 72 3.90 17.45 38.57
N CYS A 73 3.08 16.97 37.63
CA CYS A 73 2.92 17.61 36.32
C CYS A 73 2.04 18.86 36.42
N THR A 74 2.45 19.91 35.69
CA THR A 74 1.66 21.13 35.54
C THR A 74 0.56 20.97 34.49
N GLU A 75 -0.56 21.69 34.63
CA GLU A 75 -1.65 21.67 33.64
C GLU A 75 -1.15 21.98 32.21
N LYS A 76 -0.17 22.90 32.09
CA LYS A 76 0.45 23.26 30.82
C LYS A 76 1.22 22.10 30.18
N GLN A 77 1.85 21.23 30.97
CA GLN A 77 2.55 20.05 30.44
C GLN A 77 1.56 18.98 29.94
N ILE A 78 0.41 18.83 30.61
CA ILE A 78 -0.66 17.92 30.21
C ILE A 78 -1.31 18.40 28.90
N ASP A 79 -1.57 19.71 28.77
CA ASP A 79 -2.17 20.30 27.57
C ASP A 79 -1.22 20.22 26.36
N ASN A 80 0.08 20.46 26.59
CA ASN A 80 1.10 20.27 25.56
C ASN A 80 1.20 18.80 25.10
N SER A 81 1.19 17.83 26.02
CA SER A 81 1.26 16.41 25.64
C SER A 81 0.00 15.93 24.92
N LEU A 82 -1.19 16.44 25.29
CA LEU A 82 -2.44 16.20 24.56
C LEU A 82 -2.40 16.77 23.14
N THR A 83 -1.86 17.98 23.00
CA THR A 83 -1.69 18.64 21.70
C THR A 83 -0.77 17.83 20.79
N ILE A 84 0.38 17.36 21.32
CA ILE A 84 1.32 16.50 20.58
C ILE A 84 0.65 15.19 20.16
N PHE A 85 -0.05 14.52 21.09
CA PHE A 85 -0.79 13.28 20.78
C PHE A 85 -1.80 13.49 19.66
N THR A 86 -2.58 14.58 19.72
CA THR A 86 -3.60 14.89 18.72
C THR A 86 -2.97 15.17 17.35
N MET A 87 -1.87 15.91 17.29
CA MET A 87 -1.13 16.16 16.04
C MET A 87 -0.59 14.86 15.41
N VAL A 88 -0.01 13.97 16.22
CA VAL A 88 0.53 12.68 15.75
C VAL A 88 -0.60 11.76 15.28
N MET A 89 -1.72 11.72 16.00
CA MET A 89 -2.90 10.95 15.60
C MET A 89 -3.47 11.45 14.26
N MET A 90 -3.65 12.77 14.09
CA MET A 90 -4.16 13.35 12.84
C MET A 90 -3.22 13.08 11.66
N THR A 91 -1.92 13.17 11.87
CA THR A 91 -0.91 12.82 10.84
C THR A 91 -1.02 11.35 10.44
N THR A 92 -1.17 10.45 11.42
CA THR A 92 -1.34 9.01 11.18
C THR A 92 -2.64 8.73 10.41
N LEU A 93 -3.73 9.43 10.71
CA LEU A 93 -5.00 9.33 10.00
C LEU A 93 -4.87 9.75 8.52
N VAL A 94 -4.13 10.82 8.23
CA VAL A 94 -3.87 11.27 6.85
C VAL A 94 -3.08 10.23 6.08
N ILE A 95 -2.03 9.65 6.69
CA ILE A 95 -1.24 8.56 6.09
C ILE A 95 -2.13 7.35 5.80
N PHE A 96 -3.01 6.99 6.73
CA PHE A 96 -3.98 5.91 6.55
C PHE A 96 -4.93 6.16 5.38
N ALA A 97 -5.46 7.38 5.25
CA ALA A 97 -6.32 7.75 4.13
C ALA A 97 -5.61 7.59 2.77
N ILE A 98 -4.35 8.04 2.67
CA ILE A 98 -3.55 7.87 1.44
C ILE A 98 -3.33 6.39 1.13
N PHE A 99 -3.03 5.58 2.15
CA PHE A 99 -2.89 4.14 1.98
C PHE A 99 -4.18 3.50 1.44
N LEU A 100 -5.34 3.83 2.00
CA LEU A 100 -6.64 3.33 1.53
C LEU A 100 -6.95 3.76 0.09
N ILE A 101 -6.70 5.02 -0.24
CA ILE A 101 -6.87 5.52 -1.61
C ILE A 101 -6.00 4.73 -2.58
N SER A 102 -4.74 4.44 -2.22
CA SER A 102 -3.85 3.64 -3.06
C SER A 102 -4.37 2.20 -3.27
N CYS A 103 -4.97 1.59 -2.25
CA CYS A 103 -5.63 0.29 -2.35
C CYS A 103 -6.82 0.32 -3.31
N PHE A 104 -7.63 1.36 -3.23
CA PHE A 104 -8.77 1.54 -4.11
C PHE A 104 -8.31 1.76 -5.56
N VAL A 105 -7.41 2.71 -5.80
CA VAL A 105 -6.88 3.02 -7.13
C VAL A 105 -6.28 1.77 -7.78
N LYS A 106 -5.46 1.00 -7.06
CA LYS A 106 -4.88 -0.26 -7.55
C LYS A 106 -5.95 -1.24 -8.04
N GLY A 107 -7.05 -1.37 -7.30
CA GLY A 107 -8.16 -2.25 -7.66
C GLY A 107 -8.88 -1.84 -8.95
N PHE A 108 -8.97 -0.53 -9.22
CA PHE A 108 -9.61 0.00 -10.44
C PHE A 108 -8.67 0.05 -11.65
N THR A 109 -7.40 0.38 -11.47
CA THR A 109 -6.46 0.62 -12.58
C THR A 109 -5.68 -0.61 -13.01
N SER A 110 -5.75 -1.71 -12.26
CA SER A 110 -5.03 -2.94 -12.59
C SER A 110 -5.79 -4.24 -12.25
N PRO A 111 -7.06 -4.37 -12.65
CA PRO A 111 -7.86 -5.56 -12.35
C PRO A 111 -7.31 -6.82 -13.01
N ASP A 112 -6.88 -6.74 -14.27
CA ASP A 112 -6.43 -7.92 -15.04
C ASP A 112 -5.08 -8.44 -14.51
N VAL A 113 -4.15 -7.54 -14.19
CA VAL A 113 -2.87 -7.89 -13.55
C VAL A 113 -3.08 -8.54 -12.19
N MET A 114 -4.06 -8.08 -11.39
CA MET A 114 -4.41 -8.70 -10.11
C MET A 114 -4.98 -10.12 -10.27
N ILE A 115 -5.80 -10.36 -11.30
CA ILE A 115 -6.37 -11.68 -11.59
C ILE A 115 -5.27 -12.63 -12.08
N ILE A 116 -4.41 -12.19 -13.01
CA ILE A 116 -3.30 -12.99 -13.53
C ILE A 116 -2.36 -13.40 -12.39
N ASN A 117 -2.00 -12.48 -11.48
CA ASN A 117 -1.12 -12.78 -10.36
C ASN A 117 -1.75 -13.80 -9.37
N LYS A 118 -3.08 -13.71 -9.14
CA LYS A 118 -3.80 -14.71 -8.34
C LYS A 118 -3.82 -16.08 -9.01
N VAL A 119 -4.09 -16.13 -10.32
CA VAL A 119 -4.17 -17.39 -11.08
C VAL A 119 -2.81 -18.08 -11.13
N ILE A 120 -1.74 -17.35 -11.44
CA ILE A 120 -0.36 -17.89 -11.44
C ILE A 120 0.02 -18.38 -10.04
N GLY A 121 -0.29 -17.63 -8.97
CA GLY A 121 -0.05 -18.07 -7.59
C GLY A 121 -0.78 -19.37 -7.23
N THR A 122 -2.02 -19.55 -7.68
CA THR A 122 -2.75 -20.83 -7.49
C THR A 122 -2.18 -22.01 -8.27
N ILE A 123 -1.54 -21.77 -9.42
CA ILE A 123 -0.93 -22.83 -10.23
C ILE A 123 0.43 -23.23 -9.64
N SER A 124 1.23 -22.26 -9.21
CA SER A 124 2.56 -22.48 -8.60
C SER A 124 2.50 -23.18 -7.24
N CYS A 125 1.40 -23.10 -6.49
CA CYS A 125 1.22 -23.84 -5.24
C CYS A 125 0.68 -25.26 -5.43
N ARG A 126 0.50 -25.72 -6.68
CA ARG A 126 -0.04 -27.05 -7.00
C ARG A 126 1.01 -28.04 -7.52
N GLU A 127 2.27 -27.61 -7.59
CA GLU A 127 3.47 -28.46 -7.69
C GLU A 127 4.10 -28.65 -6.30
#